data_AF-A0A1J3IJX5-F1
#
_entry.id   AF-A0A1J3IJX5-F1
#
_cell.length_a   1.000
_cell.length_b   1.000
_cell.length_c   1.000
_cell.angle_alpha   90.00
_cell.angle_beta   90.00
_cell.angle_gamma   90.00
#
_symmetry.space_group_name_H-M   'P 1'
#
loop_
_entity.id
_entity.type
_entity.pdbx_description
1 polymer ?
#
loop_
_entity_poly.entity_id
_entity_poly.type
_entity_poly.pdbx_seq_one_letter_code
_entity_poly.pdbx_strand_id
1 'polypeptide(L)'
;SVVAVISSLISMYSKCGCLQDAAKAFSEREDEDEVMWSSMISAYGFHGQGDEAIKLFNTMAEQTEMEINEVAFLNLLYACSHSGLKDKGLELFDMMVGEY
;
A
#
# COMPACT_ATOMS: atom_id res chain seq x y z
N SER A 1 -4.22 0.64 19.53
CA SER A 1 -4.61 2.00 19.11
C SER A 1 -5.70 1.91 18.06
N VAL A 2 -6.38 3.01 17.77
CA VAL A 2 -7.39 3.08 16.71
C VAL A 2 -6.81 2.68 15.34
N VAL A 3 -5.57 3.09 15.07
CA VAL A 3 -4.74 2.65 13.93
C VAL A 3 -4.71 1.13 13.76
N ALA A 4 -4.41 0.38 14.84
CA ALA A 4 -4.30 -1.08 14.79
C ALA A 4 -5.64 -1.78 14.48
N VAL A 5 -6.77 -1.18 14.88
CA VAL A 5 -8.10 -1.72 14.57
C VAL A 5 -8.38 -1.57 13.08
N ILE A 6 -8.00 -0.43 12.50
CA ILE A 6 -8.27 -0.12 11.09
C ILE A 6 -7.36 -0.94 10.17
N SER A 7 -6.06 -1.02 10.47
CA SER A 7 -5.15 -1.89 9.71
C SER A 7 -5.60 -3.35 9.73
N SER A 8 -6.15 -3.81 10.87
CA SER A 8 -6.78 -5.13 10.98
C SER A 8 -8.04 -5.27 10.14
N LEU A 9 -8.90 -4.25 10.08
CA LEU A 9 -10.10 -4.24 9.22
C LEU A 9 -9.73 -4.23 7.74
N ILE A 10 -8.77 -3.39 7.33
CA ILE A 10 -8.22 -3.37 5.96
C ILE A 10 -7.70 -4.76 5.59
N SER A 11 -6.89 -5.37 6.47
CA SER A 11 -6.35 -6.72 6.24
C SER A 11 -7.45 -7.77 6.11
N MET A 12 -8.47 -7.72 6.97
CA MET A 12 -9.59 -8.66 6.95
C MET A 12 -10.42 -8.51 5.67
N TYR A 13 -10.86 -7.30 5.35
CA TYR A 13 -11.63 -7.03 4.13
C TYR A 13 -10.84 -7.40 2.87
N SER A 14 -9.55 -7.07 2.83
CA SER A 14 -8.66 -7.46 1.73
C SER A 14 -8.61 -8.99 1.57
N LYS A 15 -8.38 -9.75 2.65
CA LYS A 15 -8.33 -11.23 2.59
C LYS A 15 -9.66 -11.86 2.17
N CYS A 16 -10.77 -11.18 2.40
CA CYS A 16 -12.11 -11.59 1.94
C CYS A 16 -12.41 -11.18 0.48
N GLY A 17 -11.52 -10.44 -0.19
CA GLY A 17 -11.76 -9.88 -1.53
C GLY A 17 -12.66 -8.64 -1.53
N CYS A 18 -13.01 -8.11 -0.37
CA CYS A 18 -13.86 -6.92 -0.20
C CYS A 18 -13.03 -5.63 -0.25
N LEU A 19 -12.27 -5.41 -1.33
CA LEU A 19 -11.30 -4.30 -1.40
C LEU A 19 -11.94 -2.91 -1.28
N GLN A 20 -13.20 -2.76 -1.72
CA GLN A 20 -13.95 -1.50 -1.54
C GLN A 20 -14.23 -1.19 -0.07
N ASP A 21 -14.50 -2.20 0.76
CA ASP A 21 -14.75 -2.00 2.18
C ASP A 21 -13.44 -1.74 2.94
N ALA A 22 -12.33 -2.32 2.48
CA ALA A 22 -10.99 -1.93 2.93
C ALA A 22 -10.71 -0.45 2.62
N ALA A 23 -11.02 0.01 1.40
CA ALA A 23 -10.84 1.41 1.00
C ALA A 23 -11.70 2.38 1.82
N LYS A 24 -12.95 2.01 2.12
CA LYS A 24 -13.82 2.80 3.02
C LYS A 24 -13.21 2.94 4.41
N ALA A 25 -12.80 1.82 5.01
CA ALA A 25 -12.18 1.81 6.34
C ALA A 25 -10.90 2.66 6.39
N PHE A 26 -10.15 2.70 5.30
CA PHE A 26 -8.99 3.59 5.13
C PHE A 26 -9.39 5.07 5.03
N SER A 27 -10.41 5.40 4.21
CA SER A 27 -10.82 6.79 3.94
C SER A 27 -11.57 7.51 5.07
N GLU A 28 -12.09 6.78 6.06
CA GLU A 28 -12.88 7.34 7.16
C GLU A 28 -12.02 8.04 8.25
N ARG A 29 -10.76 8.36 7.97
CA ARG A 29 -9.81 8.92 8.95
C ARG A 29 -9.08 10.16 8.43
N GLU A 30 -8.87 11.09 9.36
CA GLU A 30 -7.92 12.21 9.22
C GLU A 30 -6.52 11.86 9.72
N ASP A 31 -6.38 10.78 10.50
CA ASP A 31 -5.12 10.37 11.10
C ASP A 31 -4.27 9.60 10.06
N GLU A 32 -3.22 10.23 9.55
CA GLU A 32 -2.24 9.58 8.68
C GLU A 32 -1.26 8.75 9.54
N ASP A 33 -1.11 7.45 9.24
CA ASP A 33 -0.20 6.54 9.93
C ASP A 33 0.43 5.56 8.93
N GLU A 34 1.74 5.35 9.04
CA GLU A 34 2.55 4.45 8.21
C GLU A 34 1.91 3.07 8.07
N VAL A 35 1.40 2.49 9.16
CA VAL A 35 0.83 1.14 9.16
C VAL A 35 -0.46 1.10 8.34
N MET A 36 -1.24 2.18 8.34
CA MET A 36 -2.48 2.26 7.56
C MET A 36 -2.20 2.39 6.06
N TRP A 37 -1.28 3.28 5.68
CA TRP A 37 -0.82 3.41 4.29
C TRP A 37 -0.24 2.10 3.77
N SER A 38 0.68 1.49 4.53
CA SER A 38 1.28 0.20 4.20
C SER A 38 0.24 -0.91 4.04
N SER A 39 -0.79 -0.93 4.90
CA SER A 39 -1.87 -1.92 4.85
C SER A 39 -2.73 -1.77 3.59
N MET A 40 -3.08 -0.54 3.21
CA MET A 40 -3.94 -0.30 2.04
C MET A 40 -3.17 -0.49 0.73
N ILE A 41 -1.91 -0.03 0.66
CA ILE A 41 -1.01 -0.28 -0.49
C ILE A 41 -0.81 -1.78 -0.68
N SER A 42 -0.56 -2.52 0.40
CA SER A 42 -0.47 -3.98 0.37
C SER A 42 -1.75 -4.64 -0.14
N ALA A 43 -2.92 -4.13 0.25
CA ALA A 43 -4.20 -4.66 -0.22
C ALA A 43 -4.34 -4.48 -1.73
N TYR A 44 -4.08 -3.29 -2.27
CA TYR A 44 -4.11 -3.08 -3.72
C TYR A 44 -3.10 -3.97 -4.46
N GLY A 45 -1.86 -4.05 -3.96
CA GLY A 45 -0.82 -4.89 -4.58
C GLY A 45 -1.17 -6.38 -4.58
N PHE A 46 -1.68 -6.90 -3.45
CA PHE A 46 -2.12 -8.29 -3.32
C PHE A 46 -3.24 -8.66 -4.29
N HIS A 47 -4.14 -7.73 -4.59
CA HIS A 47 -5.24 -7.91 -5.55
C HIS A 47 -4.86 -7.58 -6.99
N GLY A 48 -3.58 -7.40 -7.29
CA GLY A 48 -3.10 -7.10 -8.64
C GLY A 48 -3.48 -5.72 -9.15
N GLN A 49 -3.98 -4.83 -8.29
CA GLN A 49 -4.34 -3.46 -8.62
C GLN A 49 -3.10 -2.54 -8.52
N GLY A 50 -2.07 -2.85 -9.31
CA GLY A 50 -0.77 -2.18 -9.24
C GLY A 50 -0.84 -0.68 -9.47
N ASP A 51 -1.64 -0.21 -10.43
CA ASP A 51 -1.80 1.21 -10.70
C ASP A 51 -2.39 1.97 -9.50
N GLU A 52 -3.40 1.40 -8.83
CA GLU A 52 -3.99 2.00 -7.63
C GLU A 52 -3.03 1.95 -6.43
N ALA A 53 -2.26 0.87 -6.29
CA ALA A 53 -1.22 0.75 -5.26
C ALA A 53 -0.14 1.84 -5.44
N ILE A 54 0.34 2.04 -6.67
CA ILE A 54 1.35 3.05 -7.01
C ILE A 54 0.79 4.46 -6.82
N LYS A 55 -0.45 4.70 -7.26
CA LYS A 55 -1.10 6.00 -7.08
C LYS A 55 -1.25 6.34 -5.60
N LEU A 56 -1.61 5.37 -4.77
CA LEU A 56 -1.74 5.57 -3.32
C LEU A 56 -0.36 5.80 -2.67
N PHE A 57 0.66 5.05 -3.08
CA PHE A 57 2.05 5.28 -2.65
C PHE A 57 2.54 6.69 -2.99
N ASN A 58 2.33 7.16 -4.23
CA ASN A 58 2.73 8.51 -4.63
C ASN A 58 1.96 9.56 -3.82
N THR A 59 0.65 9.37 -3.60
CA THR A 59 -0.16 10.27 -2.77
C THR A 59 0.40 10.39 -1.36
N MET A 60 0.75 9.26 -0.74
CA MET A 60 1.38 9.22 0.58
C MET A 60 2.73 9.96 0.59
N ALA A 61 3.59 9.72 -0.39
CA ALA A 61 4.90 10.34 -0.50
C ALA A 61 4.83 11.86 -0.81
N GLU A 62 3.75 12.32 -1.45
CA GLU A 62 3.50 13.75 -1.70
C GLU A 62 2.93 14.47 -0.47
N GLN A 63 2.19 13.76 0.39
CA GLN A 63 1.48 14.34 1.54
C GLN A 63 2.26 14.22 2.86
N THR A 64 3.18 13.26 2.95
CA THR A 64 3.82 12.87 4.20
C THR A 64 5.32 12.58 4.00
N GLU A 65 6.08 12.64 5.09
CA GLU A 65 7.47 12.13 5.15
C GLU A 65 7.52 10.67 5.65
N MET A 66 6.40 9.94 5.60
CA MET A 66 6.34 8.55 6.06
C MET A 66 6.84 7.59 4.99
N GLU A 67 7.53 6.54 5.44
CA GLU A 67 7.91 5.41 4.60
C GLU A 67 6.84 4.31 4.69
N ILE A 68 6.78 3.44 3.69
CA ILE A 68 6.01 2.21 3.77
C ILE A 68 6.91 1.07 4.22
N ASN A 69 6.35 0.10 4.93
CA ASN A 69 7.15 -1.03 5.38
C ASN A 69 7.57 -1.98 4.22
N GLU A 70 8.56 -2.82 4.49
CA GLU A 70 9.13 -3.78 3.52
C GLU A 70 8.06 -4.68 2.86
N VAL A 71 7.00 -5.04 3.59
CA VAL A 71 5.91 -5.89 3.08
C VAL A 71 5.08 -5.13 2.03
N ALA A 72 4.83 -3.84 2.23
CA ALA A 72 4.14 -3.01 1.26
C ALA A 72 4.97 -2.80 -0.01
N PHE A 73 6.28 -2.58 0.12
CA PHE A 73 7.20 -2.55 -1.02
C PHE A 73 7.18 -3.86 -1.81
N LEU A 74 7.26 -5.01 -1.12
CA LEU A 74 7.18 -6.31 -1.77
C LEU A 74 5.87 -6.49 -2.56
N ASN A 75 4.75 -6.07 -2.00
CA ASN A 75 3.45 -6.13 -2.67
C ASN A 75 3.37 -5.19 -3.89
N LEU A 76 3.98 -4.01 -3.83
CA LEU A 76 4.12 -3.12 -4.99
C LEU A 76 4.97 -3.75 -6.10
N LEU A 77 6.10 -4.36 -5.75
CA LEU A 77 6.97 -5.06 -6.70
C LEU A 77 6.25 -6.25 -7.35
N TYR A 78 5.49 -7.03 -6.58
CA TYR A 78 4.64 -8.08 -7.13
C TYR A 78 3.61 -7.52 -8.10
N ALA A 79 2.92 -6.43 -7.74
CA ALA A 79 1.95 -5.81 -8.62
C ALA A 79 2.59 -5.30 -9.91
N CYS A 80 3.78 -4.69 -9.85
CA CYS A 80 4.53 -4.25 -11.02
C CYS A 80 4.90 -5.42 -11.94
N SER A 81 5.33 -6.54 -11.35
CA SER A 81 5.66 -7.77 -12.10
C SER A 81 4.45 -8.32 -12.86
N HIS A 82 3.28 -8.37 -12.22
CA HIS A 82 2.04 -8.87 -12.84
C HIS A 82 1.44 -7.90 -13.86
N SER A 83 1.58 -6.59 -13.64
CA SER A 83 1.04 -5.54 -14.51
C SER A 83 2.01 -5.13 -15.64
N GLY A 84 3.20 -5.70 -15.69
CA GLY A 84 4.21 -5.36 -16.71
C GLY A 84 4.85 -3.98 -16.53
N LEU A 85 4.72 -3.38 -15.35
CA LEU A 85 5.24 -2.04 -15.01
C LEU A 85 6.72 -2.11 -14.64
N LYS A 86 7.57 -2.51 -15.60
CA LYS A 86 8.99 -2.78 -15.34
C LYS A 86 9.76 -1.58 -14.80
N ASP A 87 9.62 -0.43 -15.45
CA ASP A 87 10.37 0.78 -15.08
C ASP A 87 9.99 1.22 -13.66
N LYS A 88 8.69 1.19 -13.33
CA LYS A 88 8.23 1.54 -11.99
C LYS A 88 8.67 0.51 -10.94
N GLY A 89 8.68 -0.77 -11.29
CA GLY A 89 9.19 -1.83 -10.44
C GLY A 89 10.68 -1.65 -10.10
N LEU A 90 11.49 -1.20 -11.06
CA LEU A 90 12.91 -0.89 -10.82
C LEU A 90 13.07 0.34 -9.91
N GLU A 91 12.33 1.42 -10.15
CA GLU A 91 12.34 2.59 -9.27
C GLU A 91 12.00 2.24 -7.82
N LEU A 92 10.95 1.42 -7.63
CA LEU A 92 10.52 0.95 -6.30
C LEU A 92 11.56 0.05 -5.63
N PHE A 93 12.22 -0.80 -6.41
CA PHE A 93 13.29 -1.66 -5.90
C PHE A 93 14.51 -0.84 -5.47
N ASP A 94 14.91 0.14 -6.28
CA ASP A 94 16.03 1.03 -5.95
C ASP A 94 15.74 1.88 -4.71
N MET A 95 14.49 2.36 -4.54
CA MET A 95 14.06 3.02 -3.30
C MET A 95 14.16 2.09 -2.09
N MET A 96 13.64 0.85 -2.19
CA MET A 96 13.70 -0.14 -1.11
C MET A 96 15.14 -0.49 -0.69
N VAL A 97 16.08 -0.57 -1.65
CA VAL A 97 17.48 -0.93 -1.38
C VAL A 97 18.31 0.29 -0.96
N GLY A 98 17.95 1.50 -1.41
CA GLY A 98 18.63 2.74 -1.07
C GLY A 98 18.49 3.19 0.38
N GLU A 99 17.55 2.59 1.13
CA GLU A 99 17.31 2.85 2.56
C GLU A 99 18.06 1.89 3.51
N TYR A 100 18.96 1.05 2.98
CA TYR A 100 19.84 0.15 3.75
C TYR A 100 21.32 0.57 3.75
#